data_AF-A0A8T6CEL4-F1
#
_entry.id   AF-A0A8T6CEL4-F1
#
_cell.length_a   1.000
_cell.length_b   1.000
_cell.length_c   1.000
_cell.angle_alpha   90.00
_cell.angle_beta   90.00
_cell.angle_gamma   90.00
#
_symmetry.space_group_name_H-M   'P 1'
#
loop_
_entity.id
_entity.type
_entity.pdbx_description
1 polymer ?
#
loop_
_entity_poly.entity_id
_entity_poly.type
_entity_poly.pdbx_seq_one_letter_code
_entity_poly.pdbx_strand_id
1 'polypeptide(L)'
;MAGKTSRKSGNAGGGEVRLLSGGNPQIPKGDGDEPVQAYIAAMPEWKSDVGRRLDDLIVREVPEVRKAVRWNSPWYGIEGAGWFASYH
;
A
#
# COMPACT_ATOMS: atom_id res chain seq x y z
N MET A 1 -12.84 -17.23 32.68
CA MET A 1 -13.73 -17.22 31.50
C MET A 1 -12.93 -16.66 30.32
N ALA A 2 -12.55 -17.51 29.38
CA ALA A 2 -11.86 -17.12 28.15
C ALA A 2 -12.81 -17.35 26.97
N GLY A 3 -13.03 -16.33 26.15
CA GLY A 3 -13.98 -16.36 25.04
C GLY A 3 -13.62 -15.38 23.94
N LYS A 4 -12.63 -15.77 23.14
CA LYS A 4 -12.37 -15.44 21.71
C LYS A 4 -12.97 -14.13 21.14
N THR A 5 -12.10 -13.15 20.89
CA THR A 5 -12.30 -12.16 19.82
C THR A 5 -11.69 -12.71 18.53
N SER A 6 -12.54 -13.22 17.65
CA SER A 6 -12.16 -13.56 16.27
C SER A 6 -11.84 -12.25 15.53
N ARG A 7 -10.57 -12.02 15.17
CA ARG A 7 -10.23 -11.02 14.16
C ARG A 7 -10.73 -11.53 12.83
N LYS A 8 -11.70 -10.83 12.26
CA LYS A 8 -12.19 -11.05 10.91
C LYS A 8 -11.01 -10.84 9.96
N SER A 9 -10.46 -11.93 9.42
CA SER A 9 -9.49 -11.88 8.33
C SER A 9 -10.15 -11.11 7.18
N GLY A 10 -9.53 -10.00 6.77
CA GLY A 10 -10.01 -9.20 5.65
C GLY A 10 -10.12 -10.09 4.42
N ASN A 11 -11.31 -10.11 3.83
CA ASN A 11 -11.64 -10.90 2.65
C ASN A 11 -10.72 -10.51 1.48
N ALA A 12 -9.72 -11.35 1.17
CA ALA A 12 -9.03 -11.38 -0.11
C ALA A 12 -9.95 -12.04 -1.18
N GLY A 13 -11.16 -11.51 -1.33
CA GLY A 13 -12.13 -11.97 -2.32
C GLY A 13 -11.89 -11.22 -3.62
N GLY A 14 -11.67 -11.95 -4.72
CA GLY A 14 -11.42 -11.45 -6.07
C GLY A 14 -12.54 -10.59 -6.67
N GLY A 15 -12.70 -9.38 -6.14
CA GLY A 15 -13.43 -8.27 -6.73
C GLY A 15 -12.45 -7.17 -7.13
N GLU A 16 -12.70 -6.54 -8.27
CA GLU A 16 -11.91 -5.41 -8.79
C GLU A 16 -11.76 -4.31 -7.73
N VAL A 17 -10.53 -3.83 -7.52
CA VAL A 17 -10.25 -2.76 -6.54
C VAL A 17 -10.99 -1.49 -6.98
N ARG A 18 -11.83 -0.95 -6.09
CA ARG A 18 -12.59 0.27 -6.36
C ARG A 18 -11.65 1.45 -6.58
N LEU A 19 -11.83 2.18 -7.67
CA LEU A 19 -11.11 3.43 -7.91
C LEU A 19 -11.92 4.62 -7.37
N LEU A 20 -11.24 5.56 -6.71
CA LEU A 20 -11.79 6.85 -6.32
C LEU A 20 -11.77 7.83 -7.51
N SER A 21 -12.42 8.98 -7.35
CA SER A 21 -12.30 10.09 -8.29
C SER A 21 -10.81 10.41 -8.55
N GLY A 22 -10.41 10.44 -9.82
CA GLY A 22 -9.00 10.59 -10.22
C GLY A 22 -8.23 9.28 -10.45
N GLY A 23 -8.90 8.13 -10.30
CA GLY A 23 -8.33 6.81 -10.62
C GLY A 23 -7.43 6.23 -9.52
N ASN A 24 -7.51 6.76 -8.30
CA ASN A 24 -6.71 6.27 -7.17
C ASN A 24 -7.32 4.97 -6.59
N PRO A 25 -6.56 3.86 -6.50
CA PRO A 25 -7.03 2.62 -5.87
C PRO A 25 -7.47 2.78 -4.43
N GLN A 26 -8.64 2.25 -4.07
CA GLN A 26 -9.12 2.23 -2.70
C GLN A 26 -8.59 1.00 -1.95
N ILE A 27 -7.45 1.18 -1.26
CA ILE A 27 -6.81 0.12 -0.49
C ILE A 27 -6.97 0.41 1.01
N PRO A 28 -7.35 -0.60 1.83
CA PRO A 28 -7.39 -0.44 3.28
C PRO A 28 -6.05 0.01 3.85
N LYS A 29 -6.10 0.82 4.91
CA LYS A 29 -4.90 1.17 5.68
C LYS A 29 -4.21 -0.11 6.17
N GLY A 30 -2.90 -0.20 5.94
CA GLY A 30 -2.09 -1.34 6.37
C GLY A 30 -0.62 -0.97 6.34
N ASP A 31 0.18 -1.59 7.22
CA ASP A 31 1.64 -1.46 7.21
C ASP A 31 2.25 -2.65 6.46
N GLY A 32 3.44 -2.46 5.89
CA GLY A 32 4.18 -3.47 5.16
C GLY A 32 4.06 -3.36 3.64
N ASP A 33 4.71 -4.31 2.95
CA ASP A 33 4.82 -4.34 1.50
C ASP A 33 3.50 -4.71 0.81
N GLU A 34 2.80 -5.74 1.32
CA GLU A 34 1.55 -6.25 0.75
C GLU A 34 0.50 -5.16 0.41
N PRO A 35 0.12 -4.24 1.31
CA PRO A 35 -0.85 -3.20 0.97
C PRO A 35 -0.34 -2.21 -0.07
N VAL A 36 0.98 -1.94 -0.11
CA VAL A 36 1.58 -1.07 -1.13
C VAL A 36 1.61 -1.75 -2.50
N GLN A 37 1.94 -3.05 -2.56
CA GLN A 37 1.88 -3.81 -3.81
C GLN A 37 0.45 -3.93 -4.33
N ALA A 38 -0.54 -4.13 -3.44
CA ALA A 38 -1.95 -4.13 -3.83
C ALA A 38 -2.38 -2.77 -4.40
N TYR A 39 -1.88 -1.67 -3.84
CA TYR A 39 -2.12 -0.33 -4.38
C TYR A 39 -1.50 -0.17 -5.77
N ILE A 40 -0.22 -0.51 -5.95
CA ILE A 40 0.48 -0.41 -7.24
C ILE A 40 -0.18 -1.28 -8.31
N ALA A 41 -0.58 -2.51 -7.97
CA ALA A 41 -1.23 -3.44 -8.90
C ALA A 41 -2.61 -2.93 -9.36
N ALA A 42 -3.31 -2.18 -8.51
CA ALA A 42 -4.61 -1.63 -8.82
C ALA A 42 -4.55 -0.26 -9.54
N MET A 43 -3.37 0.35 -9.66
CA MET A 43 -3.22 1.62 -10.38
C MET A 43 -3.59 1.46 -11.87
N PRO A 44 -4.35 2.39 -12.45
CA PRO A 44 -4.82 2.25 -13.82
C PRO A 44 -3.70 2.48 -14.84
N GLU A 45 -3.73 1.70 -15.91
CA GLU A 45 -2.90 1.88 -17.11
C GLU A 45 -1.40 2.00 -16.78
N TRP A 46 -0.73 2.99 -17.37
CA TRP A 46 0.70 3.27 -17.22
C TRP A 46 1.13 3.61 -15.79
N LYS A 47 0.18 3.97 -14.90
CA LYS A 47 0.51 4.35 -13.53
C LYS A 47 1.03 3.16 -12.72
N SER A 48 0.55 1.94 -12.99
CA SER A 48 1.06 0.74 -12.31
C SER A 48 2.53 0.49 -12.65
N ASP A 49 2.94 0.67 -13.91
CA ASP A 49 4.33 0.53 -14.34
C ASP A 49 5.26 1.55 -13.67
N VAL A 50 4.81 2.81 -13.59
CA VAL A 50 5.55 3.87 -12.90
C VAL A 50 5.62 3.59 -11.39
N GLY A 51 4.50 3.16 -10.79
CA GLY A 51 4.45 2.79 -9.37
C GLY A 51 5.43 1.67 -9.02
N ARG A 52 5.51 0.63 -9.86
CA ARG A 52 6.50 -0.46 -9.70
C ARG A 52 7.93 0.06 -9.78
N ARG A 53 8.24 0.89 -10.78
CA ARG A 53 9.58 1.46 -10.95
C ARG A 53 10.00 2.34 -9.78
N LEU A 54 9.07 3.10 -9.21
CA LEU A 54 9.31 3.91 -8.02
C LEU A 54 9.55 3.03 -6.80
N ASP A 55 8.72 2.00 -6.59
CA ASP A 55 8.88 1.05 -5.49
C ASP A 55 10.25 0.34 -5.55
N ASP A 56 10.62 -0.19 -6.72
CA ASP A 56 11.90 -0.84 -6.95
C ASP A 56 13.08 0.09 -6.65
N LEU A 57 13.00 1.35 -7.11
CA LEU A 57 14.03 2.35 -6.86
C LEU A 57 14.15 2.63 -5.36
N ILE A 58 13.04 2.85 -4.67
CA ILE A 58 13.04 3.17 -3.24
C ILE A 58 13.59 2.00 -2.42
N VAL A 59 13.16 0.76 -2.69
CA VAL A 59 13.64 -0.44 -1.99
C VAL A 59 15.13 -0.65 -2.22
N ARG A 60 15.62 -0.39 -3.44
CA ARG A 60 17.05 -0.54 -3.76
C ARG A 60 17.91 0.49 -3.04
N GLU A 61 17.50 1.76 -3.01
CA GLU A 61 18.30 2.83 -2.42
C GLU A 61 18.11 2.94 -0.89
N VAL A 62 17.00 2.43 -0.35
CA VAL A 62 16.68 2.46 1.09
C VAL A 62 16.29 1.05 1.57
N PRO A 63 17.25 0.15 1.85
CA PRO A 63 16.98 -1.24 2.22
C PRO A 63 16.13 -1.42 3.49
N GLU A 64 16.15 -0.45 4.40
CA GLU A 64 15.40 -0.45 5.66
C GLU A 64 14.04 0.28 5.56
N VAL A 65 13.56 0.53 4.34
CA VAL A 65 12.33 1.30 4.12
C VAL A 65 11.12 0.64 4.77
N ARG A 66 10.37 1.43 5.52
CA ARG A 66 9.03 1.11 6.01
C ARG A 66 8.02 1.52 4.95
N LYS A 67 7.12 0.60 4.61
CA LYS A 67 6.01 0.80 3.67
C LYS A 67 4.68 0.80 4.41
N ALA A 68 3.71 1.58 3.96
CA ALA A 68 2.34 1.54 4.46
C ALA A 68 1.36 2.16 3.47
N VAL A 69 0.09 1.76 3.52
CA VAL A 69 -1.01 2.55 2.94
C VAL A 69 -1.65 3.38 4.05
N ARG A 70 -1.70 4.70 3.87
CA ARG A 70 -2.32 5.66 4.81
C ARG A 70 -3.02 6.77 4.03
N TRP A 71 -4.19 7.18 4.48
CA TRP A 71 -5.03 8.18 3.78
C TRP A 71 -5.23 7.89 2.28
N ASN A 72 -5.29 6.60 1.94
CA ASN A 72 -5.40 6.10 0.56
C ASN A 72 -4.22 6.50 -0.35
N SER A 73 -3.00 6.54 0.21
CA SER A 73 -1.75 6.68 -0.54
C SER A 73 -0.72 5.66 -0.06
N PRO A 74 0.21 5.20 -0.91
CA PRO A 74 1.37 4.43 -0.51
C PRO A 74 2.40 5.38 0.09
N TRP A 75 2.93 5.03 1.25
CA TRP A 75 3.90 5.80 2.00
C TRP A 75 5.17 4.99 2.21
N TYR A 76 6.31 5.68 2.13
CA TYR A 76 7.64 5.17 2.36
C TYR A 76 8.34 6.00 3.43
N GLY A 77 9.01 5.34 4.36
CA GLY A 77 9.58 5.98 5.54
C GLY A 77 10.75 5.20 6.13
N ILE A 78 11.34 5.76 7.19
CA ILE A 78 12.35 5.10 8.01
C ILE A 78 11.85 5.12 9.45
N GLU A 79 12.01 3.99 10.14
CA GLU A 79 11.62 3.88 11.55
C GLU A 79 12.32 4.95 12.40
N GLY A 80 11.55 5.68 13.22
CA GLY A 80 12.07 6.79 14.03
C GLY A 80 12.37 8.10 13.29
N ALA A 81 12.43 8.10 11.94
CA ALA A 81 12.70 9.30 11.13
C ALA A 81 11.48 9.78 10.32
N GLY A 82 10.39 9.03 10.31
CA GLY A 82 9.12 9.42 9.70
C GLY A 82 8.99 9.01 8.23
N TRP A 83 8.00 9.58 7.55
CA TRP A 83 7.69 9.30 6.15
C TRP A 83 8.35 10.33 5.23
N PHE A 84 8.99 9.87 4.15
CA PHE A 84 9.73 10.73 3.23
C PHE A 84 9.15 10.74 1.80
N ALA A 85 8.31 9.78 1.42
CA ALA A 85 7.68 9.76 0.09
C ALA A 85 6.26 9.18 0.11
N SER A 86 5.41 9.71 -0.80
CA SER A 86 4.07 9.22 -1.12
C SER A 86 3.65 9.75 -2.49
N TYR A 87 2.73 9.08 -3.19
CA TYR A 87 2.27 9.48 -4.54
C TYR A 87 0.85 8.99 -4.90
N HIS A 88 0.31 9.47 -6.03
CA HIS A 88 -1.03 9.19 -6.57
C HIS A 88 -1.02 9.01 -8.09
#